data_AF-A0A8H5M4R6-F1
#
_entry.id   AF-A0A8H5M4R6-F1
#
_cell.length_a   1.000
_cell.length_b   1.000
_cell.length_c   1.000
_cell.angle_alpha   90.00
_cell.angle_beta   90.00
_cell.angle_gamma   90.00
#
_symmetry.space_group_name_H-M   'P 1'
#
loop_
_entity.id
_entity.type
_entity.pdbx_description
1 polymer ?
#
loop_
_entity_poly.entity_id
_entity_poly.type
_entity_poly.pdbx_seq_one_letter_code
_entity_poly.pdbx_strand_id
1 'polypeptide(L)'
;MSDLDKAFREECQRIRNEDVRLKDQSNLLRKFGRMIIRPTFIEAWGEPDIYLRIHDVPGTLSGRILRLQANVPPLNTSCEILGDKIDHVPFKSMPLLEEDHEDTTVDSREAASQLPIVNVDKSLHFTKETRSRNEVDNLLRAKGHPNVIELLGRTEDGRLVFPRYRDHAEVVFIGQGISEFRRLFLELADAIIFLHSKGIIHRDLAPRNILVASDRRVVLCDLEADYGSSYCPEVARARDQGLSDSEIPYSEKSDVFCFGTMIAELILANNVRTPWQFTGNFAPPVPFNRVFRSCISVEAADRPTMLQLKKMLEDIAVPATLQPDSILVPLFPRSRAEFDSKRNNF
;
A
#
# COMPACT_ATOMS: atom_id res chain seq x y z
N MET A 1 6.17 -12.10 -26.87
CA MET A 1 5.18 -11.81 -25.80
C MET A 1 3.96 -12.65 -26.08
N SER A 2 3.43 -13.36 -25.09
CA SER A 2 2.24 -14.20 -25.31
C SER A 2 0.99 -13.34 -25.56
N ASP A 3 0.00 -13.87 -26.28
CA ASP A 3 -1.29 -13.18 -26.49
C ASP A 3 -2.00 -12.89 -25.15
N LEU A 4 -1.79 -13.75 -24.16
CA LEU A 4 -2.33 -13.58 -22.81
C LEU A 4 -1.71 -12.38 -22.08
N ASP A 5 -0.38 -12.23 -22.11
CA ASP A 5 0.29 -11.06 -21.51
C ASP A 5 -0.10 -9.76 -22.22
N LYS A 6 -0.28 -9.82 -23.55
CA LYS A 6 -0.73 -8.66 -24.33
C LYS A 6 -2.12 -8.22 -23.87
N ALA A 7 -3.08 -9.15 -23.84
CA ALA A 7 -4.45 -8.88 -23.40
C ALA A 7 -4.50 -8.38 -21.96
N PHE A 8 -3.71 -8.96 -21.06
CA PHE A 8 -3.59 -8.52 -19.67
C PHE A 8 -3.12 -7.06 -19.58
N ARG A 9 -2.06 -6.68 -20.31
CA ARG A 9 -1.54 -5.30 -20.31
C ARG A 9 -2.51 -4.30 -20.92
N GLU A 10 -3.17 -4.68 -22.01
CA GLU A 10 -4.21 -3.86 -22.65
C GLU A 10 -5.37 -3.60 -21.68
N GLU A 11 -5.80 -4.62 -20.93
CA GLU A 11 -6.86 -4.46 -19.95
C GLU A 11 -6.42 -3.61 -18.74
N CYS A 12 -5.19 -3.78 -18.25
CA CYS A 12 -4.61 -2.88 -17.24
C CYS A 12 -4.60 -1.43 -17.73
N GLN A 13 -4.22 -1.18 -18.98
CA GLN A 13 -4.23 0.16 -19.57
C GLN A 13 -5.66 0.71 -19.68
N ARG A 14 -6.62 -0.11 -20.12
CA ARG A 14 -8.03 0.29 -20.21
C ARG A 14 -8.59 0.71 -18.84
N ILE A 15 -8.33 -0.08 -17.79
CA ILE A 15 -8.76 0.22 -16.41
C ILE A 15 -8.10 1.51 -15.91
N ARG A 16 -6.81 1.72 -16.18
CA ARG A 16 -6.10 2.95 -15.81
C ARG A 16 -6.69 4.18 -16.50
N ASN A 17 -6.90 4.12 -17.80
CA ASN A 17 -7.48 5.22 -18.57
C ASN A 17 -8.89 5.56 -18.08
N GLU A 18 -9.66 4.54 -17.71
CA GLU A 18 -10.98 4.73 -17.13
C GLU A 18 -10.93 5.39 -15.74
N ASP A 19 -9.97 5.02 -14.88
CA ASP A 19 -9.75 5.66 -13.58
C ASP A 19 -9.39 7.15 -13.76
N VAL A 20 -8.45 7.46 -14.66
CA VAL A 20 -8.08 8.85 -14.99
C VAL A 20 -9.29 9.63 -15.50
N ARG A 21 -10.03 9.08 -16.47
CA ARG A 21 -11.23 9.72 -17.02
C ARG A 21 -12.28 10.02 -15.95
N LEU A 22 -12.53 9.08 -15.03
CA LEU A 22 -13.50 9.25 -13.95
C LEU A 22 -13.02 10.25 -12.90
N LYS A 23 -11.71 10.29 -12.61
CA LYS A 23 -11.10 11.30 -11.74
C LYS A 23 -11.24 12.70 -12.32
N ASP A 24 -10.97 12.88 -13.62
CA ASP A 24 -11.10 14.16 -14.32
C ASP A 24 -12.55 14.68 -14.38
N GLN A 25 -13.51 13.75 -14.41
CA GLN A 25 -14.95 14.07 -14.40
C GLN A 25 -15.48 14.36 -13.00
N SER A 26 -14.79 13.89 -11.96
CA SER A 26 -15.21 14.02 -10.57
C SER A 26 -15.03 15.44 -10.05
N ASN A 27 -16.14 16.09 -9.69
CA ASN A 27 -16.08 17.38 -9.03
C ASN A 27 -15.60 17.29 -7.57
N LEU A 28 -15.57 16.10 -6.96
CA LEU A 28 -14.95 15.90 -5.65
C LEU A 28 -13.46 16.23 -5.74
N LEU A 29 -12.76 15.63 -6.69
CA LEU A 29 -11.30 15.79 -6.81
C LEU A 29 -10.92 17.16 -7.36
N ARG A 30 -11.77 17.78 -8.19
CA ARG A 30 -11.50 19.12 -8.75
C ARG A 30 -11.83 20.27 -7.81
N LYS A 31 -12.90 20.16 -7.00
CA LYS A 31 -13.35 21.26 -6.12
C LYS A 31 -12.67 21.25 -4.75
N PHE A 32 -12.23 20.09 -4.29
CA PHE A 32 -11.64 19.94 -2.98
C PHE A 32 -10.14 19.70 -3.12
N GLY A 33 -9.35 20.74 -2.92
CA GLY A 33 -7.89 20.70 -3.09
C GLY A 33 -7.16 19.97 -1.95
N ARG A 34 -7.86 19.64 -0.86
CA ARG A 34 -7.31 18.90 0.27
C ARG A 34 -8.31 17.87 0.75
N MET A 35 -7.85 16.65 0.99
CA MET A 35 -8.69 15.53 1.44
C MET A 35 -7.93 14.68 2.44
N ILE A 36 -8.62 14.23 3.48
CA ILE A 36 -8.16 13.19 4.40
C ILE A 36 -9.06 11.98 4.15
N ILE A 37 -8.43 10.92 3.65
CA ILE A 37 -9.11 9.64 3.43
C ILE A 37 -9.06 8.89 4.76
N ARG A 38 -10.23 8.74 5.38
CA ARG A 38 -10.41 7.86 6.52
C ARG A 38 -10.94 6.52 6.03
N PRO A 39 -10.98 5.50 6.87
CA PRO A 39 -11.34 4.17 6.39
C PRO A 39 -12.83 4.00 6.05
N THR A 40 -13.71 4.76 6.69
CA THR A 40 -15.16 4.71 6.47
C THR A 40 -15.75 6.01 5.91
N PHE A 41 -14.96 7.07 5.82
CA PHE A 41 -15.38 8.35 5.24
C PHE A 41 -14.20 9.12 4.65
N ILE A 42 -14.49 10.12 3.83
CA ILE A 42 -13.53 11.14 3.44
C ILE A 42 -13.92 12.46 4.09
N GLU A 43 -12.92 13.21 4.54
CA GLU A 43 -13.05 14.64 4.82
C GLU A 43 -12.38 15.42 3.68
N ALA A 44 -13.05 16.42 3.15
CA ALA A 44 -12.62 17.19 1.99
C ALA A 44 -12.81 18.69 2.24
N TRP A 45 -11.83 19.50 1.85
CA TRP A 45 -11.83 20.95 2.00
C TRP A 45 -11.70 21.64 0.64
N GLY A 46 -12.60 22.57 0.37
CA GLY A 46 -12.69 23.31 -0.89
C GLY A 46 -12.92 24.82 -0.67
N GLU A 47 -12.81 25.60 -1.74
CA GLU A 47 -12.94 27.07 -1.69
C GLU A 47 -14.38 27.57 -1.95
N PRO A 48 -14.81 28.71 -1.37
CA PRO A 48 -14.21 29.38 -0.20
C PRO A 48 -14.74 28.75 1.09
N ASP A 49 -13.89 28.05 1.84
CA ASP A 49 -14.15 27.45 3.16
C ASP A 49 -15.35 26.49 3.24
N ILE A 50 -15.42 25.53 2.32
CA ILE A 50 -16.36 24.41 2.39
C ILE A 50 -15.67 23.20 3.00
N TYR A 51 -16.23 22.69 4.10
CA TYR A 51 -15.93 21.39 4.65
C TYR A 51 -16.98 20.37 4.18
N LEU A 52 -16.51 19.23 3.69
CA LEU A 52 -17.37 18.14 3.26
C LEU A 52 -16.91 16.82 3.90
N ARG A 53 -17.82 16.12 4.57
CA ARG A 53 -17.62 14.73 4.99
C ARG A 53 -18.50 13.80 4.15
N ILE A 54 -17.93 12.73 3.60
CA ILE A 54 -18.66 11.75 2.79
C ILE A 54 -18.41 10.36 3.36
N HIS A 55 -19.46 9.68 3.82
CA HIS A 55 -19.37 8.31 4.35
C HIS A 55 -19.46 7.26 3.26
N ASP A 56 -18.70 6.17 3.38
CA ASP A 56 -18.86 5.01 2.49
C ASP A 56 -20.09 4.20 2.87
N VAL A 57 -21.17 4.44 2.15
CA VAL A 57 -22.37 3.62 2.18
C VAL A 57 -22.59 3.08 0.77
N PRO A 58 -22.20 1.83 0.47
CA PRO A 58 -22.32 1.27 -0.87
C PRO A 58 -23.76 1.36 -1.40
N GLY A 59 -23.92 1.70 -2.69
CA GLY A 59 -25.22 1.78 -3.37
C GLY A 59 -25.99 3.09 -3.23
N THR A 60 -25.57 3.99 -2.32
CA THR A 60 -26.21 5.31 -2.13
C THR A 60 -25.50 6.41 -2.91
N LEU A 61 -25.96 7.66 -2.78
CA LEU A 61 -25.24 8.85 -3.26
C LEU A 61 -23.80 8.90 -2.72
N SER A 62 -23.60 8.81 -1.40
CA SER A 62 -22.28 8.93 -0.79
C SER A 62 -21.31 7.85 -1.29
N GLY A 63 -21.74 6.58 -1.34
CA GLY A 63 -20.93 5.48 -1.87
C GLY A 63 -20.65 5.57 -3.37
N ARG A 64 -21.59 6.11 -4.16
CA ARG A 64 -21.37 6.37 -5.60
C ARG A 64 -20.38 7.51 -5.82
N ILE A 65 -20.41 8.56 -5.01
CA ILE A 65 -19.40 9.64 -5.08
C ILE A 65 -18.00 9.07 -4.80
N LEU A 66 -17.83 8.30 -3.72
CA LEU A 66 -16.53 7.73 -3.35
C LEU A 66 -15.98 6.71 -4.37
N ARG A 67 -16.85 6.10 -5.18
CA ARG A 67 -16.48 5.21 -6.29
C ARG A 67 -16.39 5.91 -7.65
N LEU A 68 -16.44 7.25 -7.67
CA LEU A 68 -16.39 8.09 -8.87
C LEU A 68 -17.53 7.83 -9.87
N GLN A 69 -18.68 7.38 -9.38
CA GLN A 69 -19.89 7.09 -10.16
C GLN A 69 -20.94 8.20 -10.07
N ALA A 70 -20.73 9.17 -9.18
CA ALA A 70 -21.58 10.35 -9.02
C ALA A 70 -20.71 11.55 -8.63
N ASN A 71 -21.20 12.74 -8.98
CA ASN A 71 -20.61 13.99 -8.51
C ASN A 71 -21.20 14.39 -7.16
N VAL A 72 -20.41 15.11 -6.36
CA VAL A 72 -20.91 15.83 -5.19
C VAL A 72 -22.00 16.80 -5.66
N PRO A 73 -23.21 16.79 -5.07
CA PRO A 73 -24.25 17.76 -5.40
C PRO A 73 -23.77 19.20 -5.18
N PRO A 74 -24.41 20.21 -5.79
CA PRO A 74 -24.10 21.60 -5.49
C PRO A 74 -24.23 21.88 -3.99
N LEU A 75 -23.14 22.35 -3.35
CA LEU A 75 -23.11 22.74 -1.95
C LEU A 75 -22.97 24.26 -1.85
N ASN A 76 -23.75 24.87 -0.95
CA ASN A 76 -23.68 26.29 -0.61
C ASN A 76 -23.10 26.53 0.79
N THR A 77 -22.81 25.47 1.54
CA THR A 77 -22.21 25.50 2.88
C THR A 77 -21.54 24.16 3.17
N SER A 78 -20.95 24.03 4.35
CA SER A 78 -20.32 22.80 4.81
C SER A 78 -21.37 21.71 5.08
N CYS A 79 -21.12 20.48 4.62
CA CYS A 79 -22.09 19.40 4.67
C CYS A 79 -21.47 18.05 5.04
N GLU A 80 -22.32 17.17 5.57
CA GLU A 80 -22.05 15.74 5.74
C GLU A 80 -23.00 14.94 4.83
N ILE A 81 -22.46 14.03 4.03
CA ILE A 81 -23.21 13.12 3.16
C ILE A 81 -23.12 11.71 3.73
N LEU A 82 -24.23 11.23 4.29
CA LEU A 82 -24.38 9.88 4.84
C LEU A 82 -25.46 9.14 4.07
N GLY A 83 -25.07 8.16 3.26
CA GLY A 83 -26.01 7.46 2.42
C GLY A 83 -26.54 8.38 1.31
N ASP A 84 -27.85 8.56 1.28
CA ASP A 84 -28.54 9.51 0.38
C ASP A 84 -28.87 10.84 1.08
N LYS A 85 -28.57 10.96 2.37
CA LYS A 85 -28.86 12.15 3.17
C LYS A 85 -27.71 13.14 3.10
N ILE A 86 -28.06 14.43 3.00
CA ILE A 86 -27.13 15.56 3.04
C ILE A 86 -27.56 16.45 4.19
N ASP A 87 -26.72 16.58 5.21
CA ASP A 87 -26.95 17.44 6.37
C ASP A 87 -25.98 18.61 6.37
N HIS A 88 -26.45 19.79 6.79
CA HIS A 88 -25.60 20.94 7.02
C HIS A 88 -24.82 20.76 8.32
N VAL A 89 -23.52 21.07 8.29
CA VAL A 89 -22.63 21.00 9.46
C VAL A 89 -21.80 22.27 9.59
N PRO A 90 -21.34 22.64 10.79
CA PRO A 90 -20.38 23.72 10.94
C PRO A 90 -19.10 23.44 10.15
N PHE A 91 -18.42 24.50 9.69
CA PHE A 91 -17.11 24.35 9.10
C PHE A 91 -16.14 23.72 10.11
N LYS A 92 -15.44 22.66 9.69
CA LYS A 92 -14.36 22.04 10.45
C LYS A 92 -13.05 22.38 9.76
N SER A 93 -12.14 23.04 10.48
CA SER A 93 -10.79 23.28 9.96
C SER A 93 -10.05 21.95 9.74
N MET A 94 -9.18 21.94 8.73
CA MET A 94 -8.31 20.80 8.52
C MET A 94 -7.42 20.64 9.77
N PRO A 95 -7.30 19.42 10.34
CA PRO A 95 -6.36 19.21 11.44
C PRO A 95 -4.96 19.57 10.95
N LEU A 96 -4.16 20.20 11.83
CA LEU A 96 -2.73 20.30 11.58
C LEU A 96 -2.22 18.86 11.47
N LEU A 97 -1.38 18.59 10.46
CA LEU A 97 -0.61 17.35 10.47
C LEU A 97 0.18 17.41 11.78
N GLU A 98 -0.11 16.49 12.70
CA GLU A 98 0.81 16.23 13.79
C GLU A 98 2.13 15.87 13.09
N GLU A 99 3.19 16.61 13.41
CA GLU A 99 4.52 16.20 12.98
C GLU A 99 4.70 14.77 13.48
N ASP A 100 5.12 13.84 12.61
CA ASP A 100 5.52 12.51 13.03
C ASP A 100 6.54 12.73 14.16
N HIS A 101 6.11 12.60 15.41
CA HIS A 101 7.00 12.81 16.53
C HIS A 101 8.05 11.71 16.40
N GLU A 102 9.28 12.10 16.05
CA GLU A 102 10.48 11.27 16.16
C GLU A 102 10.74 10.99 17.64
N ASP A 103 9.84 10.26 18.29
CA ASP A 103 10.04 9.80 19.65
C ASP A 103 10.96 8.58 19.60
N THR A 104 12.23 8.85 19.29
CA THR A 104 13.31 7.93 19.62
C THR A 104 13.39 7.81 21.13
N THR A 105 12.68 6.82 21.65
CA THR A 105 12.65 6.56 23.10
C THR A 105 14.02 6.11 23.60
N VAL A 106 14.29 6.30 24.90
CA VAL A 106 15.50 5.75 25.55
C VAL A 106 15.60 4.24 25.31
N ASP A 107 14.45 3.57 25.29
CA ASP A 107 14.31 2.14 25.09
C ASP A 107 14.74 1.68 23.68
N SER A 108 14.42 2.46 22.64
CA SER A 108 14.83 2.13 21.27
C SER A 108 16.35 2.25 21.08
N ARG A 109 16.99 3.25 21.72
CA ARG A 109 18.45 3.41 21.73
C ARG A 109 19.15 2.31 22.49
N GLU A 110 18.59 1.87 23.62
CA GLU A 110 19.12 0.73 24.38
C GLU A 110 19.08 -0.55 23.53
N ALA A 111 17.95 -0.85 22.89
CA ALA A 111 17.81 -2.01 22.01
C ALA A 111 18.83 -1.97 20.85
N ALA A 112 18.99 -0.82 20.20
CA ALA A 112 19.97 -0.63 19.14
C ALA A 112 21.40 -0.81 19.66
N SER A 113 21.73 -0.33 20.86
CA SER A 113 23.10 -0.38 21.43
C SER A 113 23.68 -1.80 21.53
N GLN A 114 22.80 -2.80 21.69
CA GLN A 114 23.15 -4.23 21.78
C GLN A 114 23.51 -4.86 20.43
N LEU A 115 23.25 -4.16 19.32
CA LEU A 115 23.58 -4.61 17.97
C LEU A 115 25.09 -4.50 17.69
N PRO A 116 25.65 -5.40 16.86
CA PRO A 116 27.04 -5.31 16.46
C PRO A 116 27.32 -4.04 15.66
N ILE A 117 28.50 -3.45 15.86
CA ILE A 117 28.96 -2.31 15.05
C ILE A 117 29.36 -2.81 13.66
N VAL A 118 28.84 -2.16 12.63
CA VAL A 118 29.10 -2.44 11.21
C VAL A 118 29.87 -1.27 10.59
N ASN A 119 30.93 -1.58 9.85
CA ASN A 119 31.63 -0.58 9.05
C ASN A 119 30.79 -0.22 7.80
N VAL A 120 30.28 1.01 7.76
CA VAL A 120 29.32 1.44 6.74
C VAL A 120 30.01 1.86 5.44
N ASP A 121 29.89 1.02 4.42
CA ASP A 121 30.03 1.44 3.02
C ASP A 121 28.71 2.02 2.49
N LYS A 122 28.67 3.33 2.18
CA LYS A 122 27.47 4.03 1.67
C LYS A 122 26.96 3.51 0.32
N SER A 123 27.80 2.80 -0.44
CA SER A 123 27.41 2.20 -1.72
C SER A 123 26.65 0.88 -1.54
N LEU A 124 26.91 0.17 -0.43
CA LEU A 124 26.35 -1.13 -0.10
C LEU A 124 25.31 -1.08 1.01
N HIS A 125 25.31 -0.02 1.82
CA HIS A 125 24.48 0.09 3.01
C HIS A 125 23.53 1.29 2.98
N PHE A 126 22.41 1.10 3.67
CA PHE A 126 21.46 2.13 4.05
C PHE A 126 21.42 2.19 5.57
N THR A 127 21.33 3.40 6.12
CA THR A 127 21.26 3.63 7.57
C THR A 127 20.01 4.41 7.92
N LYS A 128 19.35 4.07 9.01
CA LYS A 128 18.23 4.87 9.55
C LYS A 128 18.29 4.96 11.06
N GLU A 129 17.67 6.00 11.60
CA GLU A 129 17.47 6.13 13.05
C GLU A 129 16.51 5.05 13.55
N THR A 130 16.79 4.52 14.74
CA THR A 130 15.89 3.54 15.38
C THR A 130 14.67 4.26 15.93
N ARG A 131 13.47 3.89 15.47
CA ARG A 131 12.24 4.56 15.92
C ARG A 131 11.65 3.92 17.16
N SER A 132 11.62 2.58 17.23
CA SER A 132 11.09 1.87 18.39
C SER A 132 11.86 0.60 18.73
N ARG A 133 11.73 0.13 19.97
CA ARG A 133 12.27 -1.17 20.39
C ARG A 133 11.59 -2.33 19.66
N ASN A 134 10.27 -2.24 19.45
CA ASN A 134 9.50 -3.24 18.72
C ASN A 134 10.04 -3.47 17.31
N GLU A 135 10.45 -2.40 16.64
CA GLU A 135 11.09 -2.49 15.33
C GLU A 135 12.37 -3.32 15.38
N VAL A 136 13.28 -3.04 16.32
CA VAL A 136 14.54 -3.79 16.48
C VAL A 136 14.26 -5.25 16.78
N ASP A 137 13.33 -5.54 17.68
CA ASP A 137 12.94 -6.90 18.05
C ASP A 137 12.35 -7.67 16.85
N ASN A 138 11.49 -7.04 16.06
CA ASN A 138 10.92 -7.63 14.85
C ASN A 138 12.01 -7.92 13.81
N LEU A 139 12.90 -6.96 13.56
CA LEU A 139 14.02 -7.12 12.63
C LEU A 139 14.96 -8.27 13.04
N LEU A 140 15.23 -8.43 14.33
CA LEU A 140 16.04 -9.53 14.85
C LEU A 140 15.33 -10.89 14.70
N ARG A 141 14.02 -10.95 14.98
CA ARG A 141 13.20 -12.17 14.82
C ARG A 141 13.01 -12.57 13.35
N ALA A 142 12.99 -11.59 12.45
CA ALA A 142 12.77 -11.77 11.02
C ALA A 142 14.05 -12.07 10.21
N LYS A 143 15.18 -12.32 10.87
CA LYS A 143 16.44 -12.62 10.20
C LYS A 143 16.40 -13.94 9.43
N GLY A 144 17.05 -13.96 8.25
CA GLY A 144 17.37 -15.19 7.51
C GLY A 144 16.41 -15.55 6.38
N HIS A 145 15.44 -14.70 6.04
CA HIS A 145 14.57 -14.91 4.88
C HIS A 145 15.01 -14.04 3.69
N PRO A 146 15.16 -14.60 2.47
CA PRO A 146 15.68 -13.86 1.32
C PRO A 146 14.77 -12.71 0.85
N ASN A 147 13.47 -12.76 1.18
CA ASN A 147 12.49 -11.73 0.79
C ASN A 147 12.09 -10.80 1.95
N VAL A 148 12.81 -10.80 3.06
CA VAL A 148 12.61 -9.86 4.18
C VAL A 148 13.90 -9.09 4.44
N ILE A 149 13.79 -7.80 4.76
CA ILE A 149 14.95 -6.95 5.03
C ILE A 149 15.76 -7.49 6.22
N GLU A 150 17.08 -7.55 6.07
CA GLU A 150 17.97 -8.02 7.12
C GLU A 150 18.65 -6.84 7.83
N LEU A 151 18.50 -6.78 9.15
CA LEU A 151 19.27 -5.87 10.00
C LEU A 151 20.69 -6.42 10.17
N LEU A 152 21.67 -5.67 9.66
CA LEU A 152 23.08 -6.06 9.70
C LEU A 152 23.73 -5.73 11.05
N GLY A 153 23.24 -4.68 11.70
CA GLY A 153 23.75 -4.19 12.98
C GLY A 153 23.51 -2.69 13.11
N ARG A 154 24.47 -1.98 13.70
CA ARG A 154 24.40 -0.52 13.88
C ARG A 154 25.70 0.20 13.52
N THR A 155 25.61 1.51 13.42
CA THR A 155 26.77 2.42 13.38
C THR A 155 27.30 2.73 14.78
N GLU A 156 28.45 3.39 14.85
CA GLU A 156 29.00 3.89 16.14
C GLU A 156 28.04 4.87 16.84
N ASP A 157 27.39 5.74 16.06
CA ASP A 157 26.39 6.71 16.54
C ASP A 157 25.00 6.10 16.80
N GLY A 158 24.82 4.78 16.63
CA GLY A 158 23.61 4.07 17.06
C GLY A 158 22.51 3.89 16.00
N ARG A 159 22.77 4.27 14.73
CA ARG A 159 21.83 4.07 13.62
C ARG A 159 21.79 2.61 13.18
N LEU A 160 20.63 2.11 12.81
CA LEU A 160 20.47 0.77 12.25
C LEU A 160 21.09 0.71 10.84
N VAL A 161 21.75 -0.40 10.52
CA VAL A 161 22.43 -0.63 9.24
C VAL A 161 21.76 -1.78 8.48
N PHE A 162 21.42 -1.53 7.22
CA PHE A 162 20.75 -2.46 6.31
C PHE A 162 21.49 -2.57 4.98
N PRO A 163 21.28 -3.64 4.19
CA PRO A 163 21.70 -3.67 2.79
C PRO A 163 21.01 -2.56 2.00
N ARG A 164 21.73 -1.97 1.04
CA ARG A 164 21.21 -0.93 0.15
C ARG A 164 20.52 -1.55 -1.04
N TYR A 165 19.26 -1.19 -1.24
CA TYR A 165 18.49 -1.45 -2.45
C TYR A 165 18.29 -0.12 -3.18
N ARG A 166 18.34 -0.14 -4.52
CA ARG A 166 18.26 1.09 -5.33
C ARG A 166 16.88 1.36 -5.88
N ASP A 167 16.06 0.32 -5.97
CA ASP A 167 14.80 0.36 -6.67
C ASP A 167 13.65 -0.06 -5.74
N HIS A 168 12.48 0.54 -5.97
CA HIS A 168 11.22 0.19 -5.30
C HIS A 168 10.31 -0.53 -6.29
N ALA A 169 9.49 -1.46 -5.79
CA ALA A 169 8.64 -2.28 -6.67
C ALA A 169 7.63 -1.46 -7.46
N GLU A 170 7.14 -0.35 -6.89
CA GLU A 170 6.22 0.58 -7.54
C GLU A 170 6.78 1.19 -8.85
N VAL A 171 8.11 1.20 -9.03
CA VAL A 171 8.77 1.69 -10.24
C VAL A 171 9.12 0.54 -11.17
N VAL A 172 9.75 -0.52 -10.64
CA VAL A 172 10.31 -1.62 -11.45
C VAL A 172 9.22 -2.45 -12.14
N PHE A 173 8.06 -2.59 -11.49
CA PHE A 173 7.01 -3.50 -11.96
C PHE A 173 5.90 -2.83 -12.76
N ILE A 174 6.05 -1.55 -13.11
CA ILE A 174 5.11 -0.86 -13.99
C ILE A 174 5.00 -1.59 -15.33
N GLY A 175 3.77 -1.93 -15.73
CA GLY A 175 3.46 -2.49 -17.04
C GLY A 175 4.02 -3.91 -17.29
N GLN A 176 4.39 -4.65 -16.24
CA GLN A 176 4.87 -6.02 -16.38
C GLN A 176 3.76 -7.01 -16.78
N GLY A 177 4.15 -8.22 -17.20
CA GLY A 177 3.22 -9.29 -17.58
C GLY A 177 2.79 -10.18 -16.41
N ILE A 178 1.95 -11.17 -16.69
CA ILE A 178 1.38 -12.09 -15.69
C ILE A 178 2.49 -12.84 -14.97
N SER A 179 3.48 -13.37 -15.70
CA SER A 179 4.56 -14.18 -15.13
C SER A 179 5.39 -13.40 -14.11
N GLU A 180 5.71 -12.13 -14.39
CA GLU A 180 6.50 -11.29 -13.46
C GLU A 180 5.71 -10.90 -12.22
N PHE A 181 4.44 -10.50 -12.37
CA PHE A 181 3.59 -10.21 -11.22
C PHE A 181 3.36 -11.45 -10.36
N ARG A 182 3.12 -12.62 -10.97
CA ARG A 182 2.97 -13.88 -10.24
C ARG A 182 4.23 -14.20 -9.45
N ARG A 183 5.43 -14.10 -10.05
CA ARG A 183 6.70 -14.31 -9.36
C ARG A 183 6.84 -13.37 -8.15
N LEU A 184 6.60 -12.07 -8.36
CA LEU A 184 6.65 -11.06 -7.31
C LEU A 184 5.69 -11.41 -6.15
N PHE A 185 4.43 -11.73 -6.44
CA PHE A 185 3.44 -12.01 -5.40
C PHE A 185 3.72 -13.33 -4.66
N LEU A 186 4.34 -14.31 -5.31
CA LEU A 186 4.81 -15.53 -4.67
C LEU A 186 5.95 -15.25 -3.67
N GLU A 187 6.96 -14.47 -4.08
CA GLU A 187 8.06 -14.06 -3.20
C GLU A 187 7.57 -13.24 -1.99
N LEU A 188 6.60 -12.34 -2.20
CA LEU A 188 5.97 -11.60 -1.09
C LEU A 188 5.12 -12.49 -0.20
N ALA A 189 4.38 -13.44 -0.76
CA ALA A 189 3.61 -14.39 0.03
C ALA A 189 4.53 -15.21 0.94
N ASP A 190 5.69 -15.64 0.44
CA ASP A 190 6.71 -16.33 1.25
C ASP A 190 7.26 -15.46 2.37
N ALA A 191 7.57 -14.19 2.09
CA ALA A 191 8.00 -13.24 3.11
C ALA A 191 6.97 -13.07 4.23
N ILE A 192 5.69 -12.89 3.87
CA ILE A 192 4.61 -12.64 4.83
C ILE A 192 4.30 -13.91 5.64
N ILE A 193 4.27 -15.09 5.00
CA ILE A 193 4.13 -16.37 5.70
C ILE A 193 5.25 -16.55 6.73
N PHE A 194 6.49 -16.22 6.36
CA PHE A 194 7.62 -16.27 7.26
C PHE A 194 7.44 -15.31 8.46
N LEU A 195 7.03 -14.06 8.23
CA LEU A 195 6.75 -13.11 9.32
C LEU A 195 5.64 -13.61 10.25
N HIS A 196 4.52 -14.09 9.69
CA HIS A 196 3.40 -14.66 10.45
C HIS A 196 3.87 -15.85 11.30
N SER A 197 4.74 -16.72 10.77
CA SER A 197 5.32 -17.84 11.53
C SER A 197 6.19 -17.42 12.72
N LYS A 198 6.67 -16.16 12.73
CA LYS A 198 7.41 -15.54 13.84
C LYS A 198 6.52 -14.74 14.79
N GLY A 199 5.20 -14.73 14.58
CA GLY A 199 4.26 -13.91 15.32
C GLY A 199 4.33 -12.42 14.98
N ILE A 200 4.91 -12.07 13.83
CA ILE A 200 5.02 -10.68 13.36
C ILE A 200 3.89 -10.42 12.37
N ILE A 201 3.04 -9.45 12.71
CA ILE A 201 2.05 -8.89 11.78
C ILE A 201 2.67 -7.61 11.22
N HIS A 202 2.72 -7.46 9.89
CA HIS A 202 3.39 -6.33 9.27
C HIS A 202 2.61 -5.01 9.43
N ARG A 203 1.27 -5.06 9.40
CA ARG A 203 0.35 -3.92 9.61
C ARG A 203 0.34 -2.84 8.52
N ASP A 204 1.38 -2.75 7.69
CA ASP A 204 1.54 -1.72 6.66
C ASP A 204 2.06 -2.26 5.32
N LEU A 205 1.46 -3.36 4.83
CA LEU A 205 1.81 -3.90 3.52
C LEU A 205 1.34 -2.93 2.41
N ALA A 206 2.31 -2.35 1.70
CA ALA A 206 2.08 -1.43 0.60
C ALA A 206 3.26 -1.45 -0.40
N PRO A 207 3.07 -1.02 -1.66
CA PRO A 207 4.14 -0.99 -2.67
C PRO A 207 5.41 -0.25 -2.24
N ARG A 208 5.27 0.83 -1.46
CA ARG A 208 6.39 1.62 -0.93
C ARG A 208 7.34 0.81 -0.03
N ASN A 209 6.81 -0.23 0.62
CA ASN A 209 7.54 -1.10 1.55
C ASN A 209 8.14 -2.34 0.86
N ILE A 210 8.19 -2.34 -0.48
CA ILE A 210 8.83 -3.40 -1.25
C ILE A 210 10.04 -2.83 -1.99
N LEU A 211 11.21 -3.27 -1.55
CA LEU A 211 12.49 -3.00 -2.19
C LEU A 211 12.77 -4.05 -3.27
N VAL A 212 13.60 -3.69 -4.26
CA VAL A 212 14.01 -4.59 -5.34
C VAL A 212 15.53 -4.68 -5.39
N ALA A 213 16.03 -5.92 -5.35
CA ALA A 213 17.44 -6.24 -5.50
C ALA A 213 17.87 -6.23 -6.97
N SER A 214 19.19 -6.18 -7.22
CA SER A 214 19.75 -6.16 -8.57
C SER A 214 19.43 -7.41 -9.40
N ASP A 215 19.18 -8.54 -8.73
CA ASP A 215 18.71 -9.81 -9.31
C ASP A 215 17.18 -9.85 -9.52
N ARG A 216 16.47 -8.73 -9.31
CA ARG A 216 15.01 -8.56 -9.36
C ARG A 216 14.22 -9.31 -8.29
N ARG A 217 14.88 -9.84 -7.26
CA ARG A 217 14.21 -10.36 -6.06
C ARG A 217 13.59 -9.21 -5.27
N VAL A 218 12.38 -9.44 -4.76
CA VAL A 218 11.72 -8.46 -3.88
C VAL A 218 12.08 -8.67 -2.42
N VAL A 219 12.20 -7.57 -1.69
CA VAL A 219 12.53 -7.57 -0.27
C VAL A 219 11.52 -6.69 0.45
N LEU A 220 10.72 -7.32 1.31
CA LEU A 220 9.76 -6.63 2.18
C LEU A 220 10.53 -5.94 3.31
N CYS A 221 10.30 -4.64 3.46
CA CYS A 221 10.94 -3.82 4.48
C CYS A 221 9.90 -3.14 5.37
N ASP A 222 10.38 -2.31 6.30
CA ASP A 222 9.53 -1.53 7.21
C ASP A 222 8.72 -2.40 8.18
N LEU A 223 9.45 -3.06 9.10
CA LEU A 223 8.87 -3.89 10.16
C LEU A 223 8.54 -3.08 11.43
N GLU A 224 8.31 -1.77 11.25
CA GLU A 224 7.79 -0.87 12.26
C GLU A 224 6.34 -1.29 12.53
N ALA A 225 6.08 -1.88 13.70
CA ALA A 225 4.75 -2.42 14.02
C ALA A 225 3.87 -1.47 14.83
N ASP A 226 4.35 -0.29 15.19
CA ASP A 226 3.62 0.60 16.11
C ASP A 226 2.51 1.38 15.38
N TYR A 227 2.75 1.75 14.12
CA TYR A 227 1.75 2.36 13.24
C TYR A 227 1.50 1.46 12.03
N GLY A 228 0.28 1.51 11.49
CA GLY A 228 -0.12 0.64 10.40
C GLY A 228 -1.22 1.22 9.55
N SER A 229 -1.46 0.58 8.42
CA SER A 229 -2.53 0.90 7.49
C SER A 229 -3.87 0.93 8.21
N SER A 230 -4.60 2.03 8.02
CA SER A 230 -5.94 2.18 8.57
C SER A 230 -7.03 1.62 7.64
N TYR A 231 -6.67 1.19 6.43
CA TYR A 231 -7.64 0.85 5.39
C TYR A 231 -8.39 -0.47 5.64
N CYS A 232 -7.83 -1.36 6.47
CA CYS A 232 -8.45 -2.65 6.77
C CYS A 232 -9.78 -2.44 7.55
N PRO A 233 -10.92 -3.03 7.14
CA PRO A 233 -12.24 -2.76 7.72
C PRO A 233 -12.40 -2.91 9.24
N GLU A 234 -11.72 -3.85 9.88
CA GLU A 234 -11.75 -4.00 11.34
C GLU A 234 -10.85 -2.98 12.06
N VAL A 235 -9.70 -2.62 11.47
CA VAL A 235 -8.80 -1.58 11.99
C VAL A 235 -9.45 -0.21 11.87
N ALA A 236 -10.06 0.04 10.71
CA ALA A 236 -10.93 1.16 10.40
C ALA A 236 -11.96 1.44 11.49
N ARG A 237 -12.81 0.44 11.76
CA ARG A 237 -13.87 0.52 12.76
C ARG A 237 -13.34 0.77 14.17
N ALA A 238 -12.23 0.13 14.52
CA ALA A 238 -11.58 0.35 15.82
C ALA A 238 -11.08 1.79 15.97
N ARG A 239 -10.43 2.36 14.94
CA ARG A 239 -9.97 3.75 14.97
C ARG A 239 -11.13 4.75 15.03
N ASP A 240 -12.21 4.50 14.28
CA ASP A 240 -13.43 5.34 14.31
C ASP A 240 -14.12 5.32 15.68
N GLN A 241 -13.98 4.23 16.44
CA GLN A 241 -14.44 4.11 17.82
C GLN A 241 -13.49 4.77 18.85
N GLY A 242 -12.33 5.28 18.40
CA GLY A 242 -11.35 5.93 19.27
C GLY A 242 -10.54 4.97 20.14
N LEU A 243 -10.40 3.72 19.73
CA LEU A 243 -9.53 2.75 20.42
C LEU A 243 -8.07 3.23 20.39
N SER A 244 -7.33 2.93 21.46
CA SER A 244 -5.89 3.21 21.52
C SER A 244 -5.10 2.29 20.57
N ASP A 245 -3.87 2.67 20.20
CA ASP A 245 -3.06 1.90 19.24
C ASP A 245 -2.79 0.45 19.69
N SER A 246 -2.74 0.19 21.00
CA SER A 246 -2.57 -1.16 21.55
C SER A 246 -3.83 -2.05 21.45
N GLU A 247 -5.01 -1.43 21.27
CA GLU A 247 -6.30 -2.12 21.15
C GLU A 247 -6.73 -2.31 19.70
N ILE A 248 -5.98 -1.76 18.74
CA ILE A 248 -6.27 -1.92 17.32
C ILE A 248 -6.12 -3.39 16.90
N PRO A 249 -7.14 -4.00 16.25
CA PRO A 249 -7.20 -5.44 16.00
C PRO A 249 -6.36 -5.86 14.78
N TYR A 250 -5.09 -5.49 14.73
CA TYR A 250 -4.17 -6.01 13.71
C TYR A 250 -4.04 -7.53 13.85
N SER A 251 -4.05 -8.21 12.71
CA SER A 251 -3.97 -9.67 12.63
C SER A 251 -3.34 -10.10 11.32
N GLU A 252 -3.04 -11.40 11.18
CA GLU A 252 -2.66 -11.96 9.87
C GLU A 252 -3.70 -11.66 8.79
N LYS A 253 -4.99 -11.53 9.16
CA LYS A 253 -6.09 -11.20 8.25
C LYS A 253 -6.10 -9.73 7.83
N SER A 254 -5.57 -8.82 8.64
CA SER A 254 -5.37 -7.43 8.21
C SER A 254 -4.22 -7.31 7.22
N ASP A 255 -3.17 -8.10 7.37
CA ASP A 255 -2.10 -8.20 6.36
C ASP A 255 -2.64 -8.80 5.05
N VAL A 256 -3.48 -9.84 5.12
CA VAL A 256 -4.14 -10.39 3.92
C VAL A 256 -4.94 -9.33 3.17
N PHE A 257 -5.67 -8.45 3.87
CA PHE A 257 -6.39 -7.35 3.24
C PHE A 257 -5.44 -6.40 2.51
N CYS A 258 -4.38 -5.95 3.20
CA CYS A 258 -3.39 -5.04 2.63
C CYS A 258 -2.62 -5.68 1.46
N PHE A 259 -2.39 -6.99 1.49
CA PHE A 259 -1.82 -7.74 0.37
C PHE A 259 -2.73 -7.64 -0.87
N GLY A 260 -4.05 -7.70 -0.70
CA GLY A 260 -5.02 -7.47 -1.77
C GLY A 260 -4.92 -6.07 -2.37
N THR A 261 -4.96 -5.02 -1.55
CA THR A 261 -4.85 -3.63 -2.05
C THR A 261 -3.52 -3.41 -2.76
N MET A 262 -2.43 -3.94 -2.22
CA MET A 262 -1.10 -3.88 -2.80
C MET A 262 -1.00 -4.60 -4.17
N ILE A 263 -1.66 -5.75 -4.36
CA ILE A 263 -1.76 -6.42 -5.67
C ILE A 263 -2.37 -5.47 -6.70
N ALA A 264 -3.49 -4.82 -6.35
CA ALA A 264 -4.18 -3.91 -7.25
C ALA A 264 -3.33 -2.67 -7.56
N GLU A 265 -2.66 -2.10 -6.57
CA GLU A 265 -1.78 -0.94 -6.73
C GLU A 265 -0.59 -1.25 -7.63
N LEU A 266 0.08 -2.40 -7.45
CA LEU A 266 1.23 -2.79 -8.28
C LEU A 266 0.83 -3.10 -9.73
N ILE A 267 -0.28 -3.81 -9.94
CA ILE A 267 -0.73 -4.17 -11.29
C ILE A 267 -1.21 -2.93 -12.05
N LEU A 268 -1.95 -2.05 -11.37
CA LEU A 268 -2.60 -0.91 -12.01
C LEU A 268 -1.78 0.38 -11.91
N ALA A 269 -0.66 0.39 -11.19
CA ALA A 269 0.34 1.48 -11.13
C ALA A 269 -0.25 2.90 -11.04
N ASN A 270 -1.38 3.07 -10.35
CA ASN A 270 -2.11 4.33 -10.26
C ASN A 270 -2.00 4.92 -8.86
N ASN A 271 -1.69 6.22 -8.77
CA ASN A 271 -1.68 6.97 -7.53
C ASN A 271 -3.08 7.44 -7.09
N VAL A 272 -3.21 7.64 -5.77
CA VAL A 272 -4.44 7.95 -4.98
C VAL A 272 -5.65 7.17 -5.48
N ARG A 273 -5.73 5.91 -5.07
CA ARG A 273 -7.00 5.20 -5.05
C ARG A 273 -7.55 5.24 -3.65
N THR A 274 -8.80 5.64 -3.54
CA THR A 274 -9.49 5.53 -2.27
C THR A 274 -9.75 4.04 -2.00
N PRO A 275 -9.74 3.59 -0.73
CA PRO A 275 -9.96 2.18 -0.39
C PRO A 275 -11.22 1.58 -1.04
N TRP A 276 -12.24 2.41 -1.24
CA TRP A 276 -13.52 2.00 -1.80
C TRP A 276 -13.50 1.77 -3.31
N GLN A 277 -12.52 2.33 -4.04
CA GLN A 277 -12.31 2.05 -5.46
C GLN A 277 -11.85 0.61 -5.73
N PHE A 278 -11.27 -0.08 -4.73
CA PHE A 278 -10.85 -1.47 -4.84
C PHE A 278 -12.04 -2.46 -4.86
N THR A 279 -13.27 -2.04 -4.55
CA THR A 279 -14.43 -2.96 -4.46
C THR A 279 -15.20 -3.18 -5.77
N GLY A 280 -14.82 -2.52 -6.87
CA GLY A 280 -15.61 -2.50 -8.10
C GLY A 280 -14.80 -2.46 -9.40
N ASN A 281 -15.06 -1.42 -10.22
CA ASN A 281 -14.55 -1.24 -11.58
C ASN A 281 -13.03 -1.20 -11.74
N PHE A 282 -12.30 -1.13 -10.62
CA PHE A 282 -10.86 -0.93 -10.59
C PHE A 282 -10.09 -2.10 -9.96
N ALA A 283 -10.70 -3.29 -9.92
CA ALA A 283 -10.02 -4.53 -9.59
C ALA A 283 -8.93 -4.87 -10.63
N PRO A 284 -7.82 -5.52 -10.24
CA PRO A 284 -6.84 -6.02 -11.20
C PRO A 284 -7.49 -7.07 -12.12
N PRO A 285 -7.10 -7.14 -13.40
CA PRO A 285 -7.71 -8.07 -14.34
C PRO A 285 -7.37 -9.54 -14.05
N VAL A 286 -8.06 -10.45 -14.75
CA VAL A 286 -7.72 -11.88 -14.78
C VAL A 286 -6.25 -12.02 -15.18
N PRO A 287 -5.45 -12.85 -14.48
CA PRO A 287 -5.87 -13.87 -13.51
C PRO A 287 -5.87 -13.43 -12.04
N PHE A 288 -5.44 -12.20 -11.72
CA PHE A 288 -5.25 -11.77 -10.33
C PHE A 288 -6.54 -11.33 -9.62
N ASN A 289 -7.60 -11.05 -10.37
CA ASN A 289 -8.90 -10.63 -9.85
C ASN A 289 -9.46 -11.56 -8.76
N ARG A 290 -9.28 -12.88 -8.88
CA ARG A 290 -9.78 -13.86 -7.90
C ARG A 290 -9.03 -13.77 -6.57
N VAL A 291 -7.70 -13.70 -6.63
CA VAL A 291 -6.82 -13.55 -5.45
C VAL A 291 -7.19 -12.25 -4.74
N PHE A 292 -7.19 -11.15 -5.50
CA PHE A 292 -7.56 -9.83 -5.00
C PHE A 292 -8.91 -9.81 -4.27
N ARG A 293 -9.98 -10.32 -4.90
CA ARG A 293 -11.33 -10.32 -4.31
C ARG A 293 -11.42 -11.11 -3.02
N SER A 294 -10.67 -12.20 -2.90
CA SER A 294 -10.63 -12.98 -1.65
C SER A 294 -9.94 -12.24 -0.50
N CYS A 295 -8.94 -11.40 -0.81
CA CYS A 295 -8.23 -10.58 0.17
C CYS A 295 -9.09 -9.45 0.74
N ILE A 296 -9.87 -8.78 -0.12
CA ILE A 296 -10.60 -7.55 0.25
C ILE A 296 -11.98 -7.79 0.88
N SER A 297 -12.25 -9.00 1.37
CA SER A 297 -13.50 -9.32 2.08
C SER A 297 -13.65 -8.44 3.32
N VAL A 298 -14.86 -7.91 3.55
CA VAL A 298 -15.14 -7.01 4.69
C VAL A 298 -14.89 -7.74 6.00
N GLU A 299 -15.42 -8.96 6.13
CA GLU A 299 -15.21 -9.80 7.31
C GLU A 299 -13.83 -10.46 7.24
N ALA A 300 -13.03 -10.29 8.29
CA ALA A 300 -11.68 -10.84 8.39
C ALA A 300 -11.67 -12.38 8.32
N ALA A 301 -12.72 -13.02 8.83
CA ALA A 301 -12.86 -14.48 8.84
C ALA A 301 -13.01 -15.08 7.43
N ASP A 302 -13.58 -14.31 6.49
CA ASP A 302 -13.81 -14.75 5.10
C ASP A 302 -12.56 -14.62 4.22
N ARG A 303 -11.56 -13.86 4.68
CA ARG A 303 -10.28 -13.76 3.99
C ARG A 303 -9.52 -15.07 4.12
N PRO A 304 -8.82 -15.56 3.10
CA PRO A 304 -7.96 -16.74 3.20
C PRO A 304 -6.75 -16.48 4.12
N THR A 305 -5.98 -17.53 4.40
CA THR A 305 -4.62 -17.41 4.96
C THR A 305 -3.62 -17.08 3.85
N MET A 306 -2.46 -16.52 4.19
CA MET A 306 -1.40 -16.28 3.20
C MET A 306 -0.93 -17.58 2.52
N LEU A 307 -0.93 -18.72 3.23
CA LEU A 307 -0.63 -20.02 2.65
C LEU A 307 -1.66 -20.44 1.58
N GLN A 308 -2.95 -20.20 1.82
CA GLN A 308 -4.00 -20.45 0.83
C GLN A 308 -3.87 -19.49 -0.37
N LEU A 309 -3.54 -18.23 -0.14
CA LEU A 309 -3.29 -17.26 -1.21
C LEU A 309 -2.09 -17.63 -2.07
N LYS A 310 -1.01 -18.12 -1.44
CA LYS A 310 0.15 -18.64 -2.18
C LYS A 310 -0.27 -19.73 -3.15
N LYS A 311 -1.07 -20.72 -2.70
CA LYS A 311 -1.61 -21.76 -3.58
C LYS A 311 -2.45 -21.19 -4.72
N MET A 312 -3.31 -20.21 -4.43
CA MET A 312 -4.10 -19.53 -5.48
C MET A 312 -3.22 -18.82 -6.52
N LEU A 313 -2.07 -18.25 -6.11
CA LEU A 313 -1.09 -17.66 -7.01
C LEU A 313 -0.30 -18.73 -7.79
N GLU A 314 0.02 -19.86 -7.16
CA GLU A 314 0.66 -21.00 -7.82
C GLU A 314 -0.22 -21.57 -8.94
N ASP A 315 -1.53 -21.63 -8.73
CA ASP A 315 -2.54 -22.09 -9.70
C ASP A 315 -2.74 -21.15 -10.90
N ILE A 316 -2.22 -19.91 -10.84
CA ILE A 316 -2.26 -19.00 -11.99
C ILE A 316 -1.38 -19.57 -13.10
N ALA A 317 -2.02 -19.94 -14.20
CA ALA A 317 -1.33 -20.36 -15.41
C ALA A 317 -0.42 -19.24 -15.92
N VAL A 318 0.85 -19.55 -16.10
CA VAL A 318 1.81 -18.67 -16.77
C VAL A 318 1.86 -19.04 -18.25
N PRO A 319 1.88 -18.06 -19.16
CA PRO A 319 2.24 -18.33 -20.55
C PRO A 319 3.60 -19.03 -20.58
N ALA A 320 3.75 -20.07 -21.42
CA ALA A 320 5.04 -20.71 -21.64
C ALA A 320 6.06 -19.64 -22.06
N THR A 321 7.03 -19.36 -21.20
CA THR A 321 8.12 -18.46 -21.53
C THR A 321 9.06 -19.15 -22.50
N LEU A 322 9.28 -18.54 -23.67
CA LEU A 322 10.58 -18.59 -24.33
C LEU A 322 11.62 -18.19 -23.26
N GLN A 323 12.73 -18.93 -23.22
CA GLN A 323 13.76 -18.90 -22.18
C GLN A 323 14.11 -17.49 -21.65
N PRO A 324 14.56 -17.38 -20.38
CA PRO A 324 14.97 -16.12 -19.77
C PRO A 324 16.33 -15.66 -20.30
N ASP A 325 16.41 -15.38 -21.60
CA ASP A 325 17.51 -14.66 -22.21
C ASP A 325 16.91 -13.63 -23.15
N SER A 326 17.38 -12.38 -23.06
CA SER A 326 17.14 -11.28 -24.00
C SER A 326 15.84 -10.46 -23.90
N ILE A 327 15.52 -9.91 -22.72
CA ILE A 327 15.06 -8.50 -22.71
C ILE A 327 15.64 -7.76 -21.49
N LEU A 328 16.90 -7.34 -21.60
CA LEU A 328 17.37 -6.14 -20.91
C LEU A 328 16.60 -4.95 -21.51
N VAL A 329 15.37 -4.71 -21.06
CA VAL A 329 14.73 -3.41 -21.32
C VAL A 329 15.54 -2.38 -20.54
N PRO A 330 15.98 -1.27 -21.15
CA PRO A 330 16.75 -0.26 -20.44
C PRO A 330 15.98 0.22 -19.21
N LEU A 331 16.70 0.31 -18.09
CA LEU A 331 16.31 1.03 -16.89
C LEU A 331 15.72 2.41 -17.27
N PHE A 332 14.40 2.57 -17.08
CA PHE A 332 13.76 3.88 -17.05
C PHE A 332 13.98 4.53 -15.66
N PRO A 333 13.84 5.86 -15.58
CA PRO A 333 14.92 6.82 -15.40
C PRO A 333 15.67 6.72 -14.06
N ARG A 334 16.90 7.24 -14.02
CA ARG A 334 17.86 7.11 -12.90
C ARG A 334 17.58 8.04 -11.72
N SER A 335 16.40 8.68 -11.64
CA SER A 335 16.09 9.63 -10.56
C SER A 335 14.58 9.84 -10.33
N ARG A 336 14.25 10.14 -9.06
CA ARG A 336 12.90 10.51 -8.58
C ARG A 336 12.34 11.77 -9.26
N ALA A 337 13.21 12.69 -9.70
CA ALA A 337 12.82 13.90 -10.41
C ALA A 337 12.32 13.66 -11.85
N GLU A 338 12.85 12.65 -12.55
CA GLU A 338 12.35 12.23 -13.86
C GLU A 338 11.05 11.42 -13.76
N PHE A 339 10.79 10.80 -12.60
CA PHE A 339 9.52 10.15 -12.29
C PHE A 339 8.40 11.20 -12.11
N ASP A 340 8.67 12.29 -11.39
CA ASP A 340 7.68 13.37 -11.20
C ASP A 340 7.41 14.19 -12.47
N SER A 341 8.38 14.31 -13.40
CA SER A 341 8.16 15.04 -14.67
C SER A 341 7.29 14.29 -15.68
N LYS A 342 7.26 12.94 -15.61
CA LYS A 342 6.35 12.10 -16.43
C LYS A 342 5.01 11.82 -15.75
N ARG A 343 4.89 12.05 -14.44
CA ARG A 343 3.63 11.99 -13.67
C ARG A 343 2.60 13.04 -14.12
N ASN A 344 3.05 14.14 -14.71
CA ASN A 344 2.18 15.18 -15.28
C ASN A 344 1.81 14.96 -16.76
N ASN A 345 2.24 13.84 -17.36
CA ASN A 345 2.01 13.52 -18.78
C ASN A 345 1.40 12.13 -19.02
N PHE A 346 0.93 11.43 -17.97
CA PHE A 346 0.20 10.16 -18.08
C PHE A 346 -0.93 10.03 -17.06
#